data_AF-A0A973Y043-F1
#
_entry.id   AF-A0A973Y043-F1
#
_cell.length_a   1.000
_cell.length_b   1.000
_cell.length_c   1.000
_cell.angle_alpha   90.00
_cell.angle_beta   90.00
_cell.angle_gamma   90.00
#
_symmetry.space_group_name_H-M   'P 1'
#
loop_
_entity.id
_entity.type
_entity.pdbx_description
1 polymer ?
#
loop_
_entity_poly.entity_id
_entity_poly.type
_entity_poly.pdbx_seq_one_letter_code
_entity_poly.pdbx_strand_id
1 'polypeptide(L)'
;MGAAAHSDDAPGKATEHARRIVSLVNVHRRRAGCAPLRIDDRLQAAAQAHADDMAARGYYAHESPEGRDGGDRLKVRGYAWSRWAENIHRGPAGPAATVAGWMGSAVHRENVMDCRLEYTGVGISLKGNGPWWVQEFATRD
;
A
#
# COMPACT_ATOMS: atom_id res chain seq x y z
N MET A 1 21.15 -20.61 31.12
CA MET A 1 20.33 -19.38 31.05
C MET A 1 21.08 -18.39 30.17
N GLY A 2 20.64 -17.91 29.02
CA GLY A 2 19.46 -18.12 28.20
C GLY A 2 19.73 -17.29 26.95
N ALA A 3 19.79 -17.92 25.78
CA ALA A 3 19.86 -17.19 24.52
C ALA A 3 18.44 -16.76 24.16
N ALA A 4 18.17 -15.45 24.22
CA ALA A 4 17.00 -14.88 23.56
C ALA A 4 17.51 -14.22 22.28
N ALA A 5 17.34 -14.93 21.17
CA ALA A 5 17.47 -14.35 19.84
C ALA A 5 16.36 -13.30 19.67
N HIS A 6 16.71 -12.02 19.62
CA HIS A 6 15.82 -10.99 19.07
C HIS A 6 15.97 -11.02 17.54
N SER A 7 15.40 -12.05 16.95
CA SER A 7 15.18 -12.11 15.50
C SER A 7 13.88 -11.36 15.22
N ASP A 8 13.99 -10.04 15.05
CA ASP A 8 12.92 -9.21 14.48
C ASP A 8 12.63 -9.72 13.06
N ASP A 9 11.55 -10.47 12.92
CA ASP A 9 11.07 -11.00 11.65
C ASP A 9 10.42 -9.87 10.82
N ALA A 10 11.27 -8.98 10.29
CA ALA A 10 10.88 -7.81 9.52
C ALA A 10 9.92 -8.12 8.34
N PRO A 11 10.07 -9.25 7.61
CA PRO A 11 9.08 -9.68 6.60
C PRO A 11 7.72 -10.05 7.23
N GLY A 12 7.73 -10.72 8.38
CA GLY A 12 6.52 -11.07 9.12
C GLY A 12 5.73 -9.85 9.58
N LYS A 13 6.43 -8.85 10.15
CA LYS A 13 5.84 -7.59 10.61
C LYS A 13 5.24 -6.76 9.46
N ALA A 14 5.96 -6.60 8.34
CA ALA A 14 5.45 -5.89 7.17
C ALA A 14 4.19 -6.58 6.62
N THR A 15 4.17 -7.90 6.56
CA THR A 15 3.00 -8.67 6.10
C THR A 15 1.79 -8.49 7.02
N GLU A 16 1.99 -8.51 8.34
CA GLU A 16 0.93 -8.23 9.30
C GLU A 16 0.38 -6.80 9.14
N HIS A 17 1.27 -5.82 9.01
CA HIS A 17 0.89 -4.43 8.80
C HIS A 17 0.10 -4.22 7.51
N ALA A 18 0.50 -4.86 6.41
CA ALA A 18 -0.22 -4.81 5.14
C ALA A 18 -1.66 -5.36 5.28
N ARG A 19 -1.83 -6.53 5.92
CA ARG A 19 -3.16 -7.10 6.21
C ARG A 19 -4.00 -6.18 7.10
N ARG A 20 -3.38 -5.57 8.12
CA ARG A 20 -4.08 -4.63 9.01
C ARG A 20 -4.55 -3.38 8.28
N ILE A 21 -3.76 -2.84 7.36
CA ILE A 21 -4.16 -1.72 6.51
C ILE A 21 -5.42 -2.07 5.71
N VAL A 22 -5.42 -3.20 5.00
CA VAL A 22 -6.57 -3.61 4.17
C VAL A 22 -7.82 -3.78 5.03
N SER A 23 -7.70 -4.38 6.22
CA SER A 23 -8.81 -4.52 7.17
C SER A 23 -9.40 -3.16 7.58
N LEU A 24 -8.56 -2.19 7.93
CA LEU A 24 -8.99 -0.85 8.35
C LEU A 24 -9.61 -0.06 7.20
N VAL A 25 -9.00 -0.10 6.02
CA VAL A 25 -9.55 0.50 4.79
C VAL A 25 -10.93 -0.08 4.49
N ASN A 26 -11.11 -1.39 4.62
CA ASN A 26 -12.41 -2.04 4.40
C ASN A 26 -13.46 -1.67 5.46
N VAL A 27 -13.08 -1.24 6.66
CA VAL A 27 -14.02 -0.63 7.63
C VAL A 27 -14.54 0.72 7.10
N HIS A 28 -13.67 1.57 6.55
CA HIS A 28 -14.08 2.84 5.95
C HIS A 28 -14.94 2.64 4.71
N ARG A 29 -14.56 1.70 3.83
CA ARG A 29 -15.35 1.36 2.64
C ARG A 29 -16.76 0.89 2.94
N ARG A 30 -16.90 0.00 3.93
CA ARG A 30 -18.22 -0.47 4.38
C ARG A 30 -19.09 0.68 4.88
N ARG A 31 -18.52 1.65 5.62
CA ARG A 31 -19.24 2.84 6.10
C ARG A 31 -19.68 3.76 4.96
N ALA A 32 -18.95 3.77 3.84
CA ALA A 32 -19.29 4.50 2.63
C ALA A 32 -20.24 3.73 1.68
N GLY A 33 -20.67 2.52 2.04
CA GLY A 33 -21.52 1.68 1.19
C GLY A 33 -20.78 0.92 0.08
N CYS A 34 -19.45 0.94 0.06
CA CYS A 34 -18.66 0.20 -0.91
C CYS A 34 -18.43 -1.27 -0.48
N ALA A 35 -18.28 -2.14 -1.48
CA ALA A 35 -17.77 -3.49 -1.27
C ALA A 35 -16.33 -3.47 -0.70
N PRO A 36 -15.95 -4.47 0.12
CA PRO A 36 -14.58 -4.60 0.60
C PRO A 36 -13.63 -4.90 -0.57
N LEU A 37 -12.45 -4.30 -0.53
CA LEU A 37 -11.36 -4.61 -1.46
C LEU A 37 -10.84 -6.02 -1.19
N ARG A 38 -10.53 -6.73 -2.27
CA ARG A 38 -9.85 -8.03 -2.27
C ARG A 38 -8.35 -7.84 -2.47
N ILE A 39 -7.54 -8.60 -1.76
CA ILE A 39 -6.09 -8.59 -2.00
C ILE A 39 -5.78 -9.28 -3.33
N ASP A 40 -4.94 -8.67 -4.15
CA ASP A 40 -4.36 -9.28 -5.37
C ASP A 40 -2.83 -9.25 -5.25
N ASP A 41 -2.21 -10.42 -5.39
CA ASP A 41 -0.76 -10.57 -5.19
C ASP A 41 0.07 -9.74 -6.18
N ARG A 42 -0.47 -9.44 -7.37
CA ARG A 42 0.22 -8.60 -8.37
C ARG A 42 0.24 -7.14 -7.94
N LEU A 43 -0.87 -6.63 -7.40
CA LEU A 43 -0.94 -5.29 -6.80
C LEU A 43 -0.01 -5.22 -5.59
N GLN A 44 0.03 -6.27 -4.77
CA GLN A 44 0.90 -6.30 -3.60
C GLN A 44 2.39 -6.29 -4.01
N ALA A 45 2.76 -7.04 -5.05
CA ALA A 45 4.11 -7.04 -5.60
C ALA A 45 4.50 -5.70 -6.28
N ALA A 46 3.54 -5.00 -6.88
CA ALA A 46 3.76 -3.65 -7.42
C ALA A 46 3.97 -2.63 -6.29
N ALA A 47 3.08 -2.60 -5.30
CA ALA A 47 3.16 -1.71 -4.14
C ALA A 47 4.46 -1.92 -3.36
N GLN A 48 4.85 -3.18 -3.12
CA GLN A 48 6.08 -3.50 -2.41
C GLN A 48 7.32 -3.02 -3.15
N ALA A 49 7.37 -3.25 -4.47
CA ALA A 49 8.49 -2.78 -5.29
C ALA A 49 8.62 -1.26 -5.27
N HIS A 50 7.52 -0.51 -5.30
CA HIS A 50 7.57 0.95 -5.21
C HIS A 50 7.98 1.45 -3.82
N ALA A 51 7.48 0.81 -2.75
CA ALA A 51 7.90 1.13 -1.39
C ALA A 51 9.41 0.90 -1.20
N ASP A 52 9.94 -0.20 -1.74
CA ASP A 52 11.36 -0.50 -1.70
C ASP A 52 12.20 0.42 -2.59
N ASP A 53 11.70 0.84 -3.77
CA ASP A 53 12.40 1.78 -4.66
C ASP A 53 12.52 3.17 -4.02
N MET A 54 11.40 3.69 -3.48
CA MET A 54 11.39 4.94 -2.71
C MET A 54 12.37 4.88 -1.52
N ALA A 55 12.38 3.77 -0.78
CA ALA A 55 13.27 3.58 0.36
C ALA A 55 14.75 3.51 -0.05
N ALA A 56 15.07 2.81 -1.14
CA ALA A 56 16.43 2.60 -1.62
C ALA A 56 17.04 3.87 -2.22
N ARG A 57 16.22 4.66 -2.92
CA ARG A 57 16.68 5.82 -3.70
C ARG A 57 16.35 7.16 -3.06
N GLY A 58 15.62 7.16 -1.94
CA GLY A 58 15.37 8.34 -1.13
C GLY A 58 14.44 9.37 -1.77
N TYR A 59 13.49 8.95 -2.62
CA TYR A 59 12.48 9.83 -3.22
C TYR A 59 11.08 9.51 -2.68
N TYR A 60 10.16 10.48 -2.76
CA TYR A 60 8.77 10.30 -2.35
C TYR A 60 7.84 10.91 -3.37
N ALA A 61 7.37 10.06 -4.28
CA ALA A 61 6.50 10.43 -5.38
C ALA A 61 5.69 9.22 -5.84
N HIS A 62 4.57 9.49 -6.51
CA HIS A 62 3.77 8.47 -7.18
C HIS A 62 4.50 7.89 -8.39
N GLU A 63 5.26 8.71 -9.10
CA GLU A 63 6.10 8.32 -10.23
C GLU A 63 7.51 7.96 -9.75
N SER A 64 8.10 6.92 -10.36
CA SER A 64 9.54 6.70 -10.22
C SER A 64 10.33 7.81 -10.93
N PRO A 65 11.63 7.98 -10.65
CA PRO A 65 12.48 8.93 -11.38
C PRO A 65 12.55 8.70 -12.90
N GLU A 66 12.17 7.52 -13.37
CA GLU A 66 12.01 7.17 -14.79
C GLU A 66 10.63 7.54 -15.36
N GLY A 67 9.75 8.16 -14.56
CA GLY A 67 8.40 8.55 -14.95
C GLY A 67 7.37 7.42 -14.93
N ARG A 68 7.64 6.29 -14.27
CA ARG A 68 6.69 5.15 -14.20
C ARG A 68 5.70 5.35 -13.07
N ASP A 69 4.42 5.38 -13.40
CA ASP A 69 3.32 5.52 -12.43
C ASP A 69 2.84 4.15 -11.87
N GLY A 70 1.83 4.18 -11.00
CA GLY A 70 1.23 2.96 -10.44
C GLY A 70 0.64 2.05 -11.52
N GLY A 71 -0.04 2.63 -12.51
CA GLY A 71 -0.61 1.90 -13.63
C GLY A 71 0.44 1.12 -14.43
N ASP A 72 1.59 1.73 -14.72
CA ASP A 72 2.72 1.07 -15.38
C ASP A 72 3.27 -0.07 -14.53
N ARG A 73 3.43 0.14 -13.22
CA ARG A 73 3.89 -0.89 -12.29
C ARG A 73 2.93 -2.08 -12.23
N LEU A 74 1.62 -1.84 -12.25
CA LEU A 74 0.61 -2.90 -12.29
C LEU A 74 0.68 -3.71 -13.59
N LYS A 75 0.85 -3.05 -14.74
CA LYS A 75 1.02 -3.72 -16.04
C LYS A 75 2.25 -4.60 -16.09
N VAL A 76 3.39 -4.14 -15.54
CA VAL A 76 4.63 -4.94 -15.43
C VAL A 76 4.42 -6.20 -14.58
N ARG A 77 3.50 -6.18 -13.62
CA ARG A 77 3.12 -7.37 -12.82
C ARG A 77 2.05 -8.24 -13.49
N GLY A 78 1.68 -7.95 -14.74
CA GLY A 78 0.66 -8.70 -15.47
C GLY A 78 -0.76 -8.45 -14.97
N TYR A 79 -1.03 -7.28 -14.38
CA TYR A 79 -2.39 -6.84 -14.05
C TYR A 79 -2.85 -5.83 -15.10
N ALA A 80 -3.74 -6.26 -16.01
CA ALA A 80 -4.49 -5.37 -16.88
C ALA A 80 -5.60 -4.70 -16.04
N TRP A 81 -5.69 -3.37 -16.12
CA TRP A 81 -6.58 -2.57 -15.29
C TRP A 81 -7.42 -1.63 -16.14
N SER A 82 -8.69 -1.47 -15.76
CA SER A 82 -9.60 -0.47 -16.32
C SER A 82 -9.65 0.80 -15.47
N ARG A 83 -9.26 0.68 -14.20
CA ARG A 83 -9.13 1.76 -13.22
C ARG A 83 -8.06 1.40 -12.21
N TRP A 84 -7.28 2.38 -11.78
CA TRP A 84 -6.36 2.24 -10.67
C TRP A 84 -6.28 3.54 -9.86
N ALA A 85 -5.73 3.43 -8.65
CA ALA A 85 -5.39 4.56 -7.79
C ALA A 85 -4.26 4.15 -6.84
N GLU A 86 -3.55 5.14 -6.28
CA GLU A 86 -2.46 4.90 -5.34
C GLU A 86 -2.55 5.86 -4.14
N ASN A 87 -2.31 5.32 -2.94
CA ASN A 87 -2.01 6.10 -1.75
C ASN A 87 -0.58 5.80 -1.27
N ILE A 88 0.21 6.84 -0.98
CA ILE A 88 1.54 6.70 -0.38
C ILE A 88 1.63 7.40 0.98
N HIS A 89 2.51 6.93 1.86
CA HIS A 89 2.83 7.58 3.14
C HIS A 89 4.29 7.32 3.52
N ARG A 90 4.92 8.27 4.21
CA ARG A 90 6.27 8.13 4.78
C ARG A 90 6.32 8.66 6.20
N GLY A 91 6.98 7.92 7.08
CA GLY A 91 7.27 8.34 8.45
C GLY A 91 6.87 7.31 9.49
N PRO A 92 7.25 7.53 10.76
CA PRO A 92 6.94 6.64 11.86
C PRO A 92 5.42 6.60 12.07
N ALA A 93 4.79 5.54 11.58
CA ALA A 93 3.37 5.29 11.73
C ALA A 93 3.16 3.77 11.85
N GLY A 94 2.15 3.36 12.62
CA GLY A 94 1.60 2.01 12.51
C GLY A 94 0.42 1.99 11.53
N PRO A 95 -0.10 0.81 11.17
CA PRO A 95 -1.22 0.68 10.23
C PRO A 95 -2.41 1.62 10.49
N ALA A 96 -2.81 1.78 11.76
CA ALA A 96 -3.92 2.66 12.13
C ALA A 96 -3.62 4.14 11.89
N ALA A 97 -2.41 4.59 12.21
CA ALA A 97 -1.98 5.96 11.96
C ALA A 97 -1.86 6.26 10.47
N THR A 98 -1.31 5.32 9.69
CA THR A 98 -1.23 5.44 8.22
C THR A 98 -2.62 5.58 7.58
N VAL A 99 -3.57 4.70 7.94
CA VAL A 99 -4.94 4.79 7.42
C VAL A 99 -5.63 6.07 7.88
N ALA A 100 -5.45 6.50 9.13
CA ALA A 100 -5.99 7.78 9.59
C ALA A 100 -5.43 8.96 8.78
N GLY A 101 -4.13 8.95 8.45
CA GLY A 101 -3.49 9.94 7.59
C GLY A 101 -4.10 9.98 6.18
N TRP A 102 -4.33 8.82 5.57
CA TRP A 102 -5.03 8.75 4.28
C TRP A 102 -6.47 9.26 4.38
N MET A 103 -7.22 8.87 5.42
CA MET A 103 -8.59 9.35 5.59
C MET A 103 -8.69 10.86 5.89
N GLY A 104 -7.64 11.46 6.45
CA GLY A 104 -7.54 12.90 6.68
C GLY A 104 -7.29 13.72 5.42
N SER A 105 -6.69 13.12 4.38
CA SER A 105 -6.44 13.77 3.08
C SER A 105 -7.63 13.57 2.15
N ALA A 106 -8.12 14.64 1.51
CA ALA A 106 -9.24 14.56 0.57
C ALA A 106 -8.93 13.60 -0.60
N VAL A 107 -7.76 13.74 -1.22
CA VAL A 107 -7.33 12.93 -2.36
C VAL A 107 -7.17 11.45 -1.98
N HIS A 108 -6.49 11.15 -0.88
CA HIS A 108 -6.31 9.76 -0.46
C HIS A 108 -7.63 9.11 0.00
N ARG A 109 -8.53 9.90 0.61
CA ARG A 109 -9.86 9.45 1.03
C ARG A 109 -10.75 9.14 -0.18
N GLU A 110 -10.67 9.93 -1.25
CA GLU A 110 -11.39 9.67 -2.51
C GLU A 110 -11.02 8.30 -3.08
N ASN A 111 -9.72 7.95 -3.10
CA ASN A 111 -9.27 6.62 -3.53
C ASN A 111 -9.85 5.50 -2.65
N VAL A 112 -9.83 5.66 -1.32
CA VAL A 112 -10.40 4.68 -0.39
C VAL A 112 -11.90 4.51 -0.61
N MET A 113 -12.63 5.57 -0.92
CA MET A 113 -14.09 5.60 -1.04
C MET A 113 -14.59 5.37 -2.47
N ASP A 114 -13.72 5.21 -3.47
CA ASP A 114 -14.17 4.87 -4.82
C ASP A 114 -14.68 3.42 -4.85
N CYS A 115 -16.00 3.25 -4.85
CA CYS A 115 -16.65 1.94 -4.87
C CYS A 115 -16.41 1.17 -6.17
N ARG A 116 -15.87 1.80 -7.23
CA ARG A 116 -15.54 1.13 -8.49
C ARG A 116 -14.23 0.35 -8.41
N LEU A 117 -13.41 0.58 -7.39
CA LEU A 117 -12.18 -0.18 -7.13
C LEU A 117 -12.52 -1.49 -6.40
N GLU A 118 -11.97 -2.61 -6.87
CA GLU A 118 -12.32 -3.94 -6.37
C GLU A 118 -11.16 -4.67 -5.70
N TYR A 119 -9.94 -4.37 -6.12
CA TYR A 119 -8.71 -5.03 -5.69
C TYR A 119 -7.74 -4.05 -5.04
N THR A 120 -6.90 -4.56 -4.14
CA THR A 120 -5.84 -3.78 -3.50
C THR A 120 -4.59 -4.61 -3.26
N GLY A 121 -3.46 -3.94 -3.11
CA GLY A 121 -2.22 -4.50 -2.60
C GLY A 121 -1.49 -3.46 -1.77
N VAL A 122 -0.82 -3.91 -0.70
CA VAL A 122 -0.11 -3.01 0.21
C VAL A 122 1.35 -3.43 0.31
N GLY A 123 2.24 -2.49 0.02
CA GLY A 123 3.68 -2.63 0.12
C GLY A 123 4.23 -1.78 1.26
N ILE A 124 5.16 -2.34 2.02
CA ILE A 124 5.78 -1.64 3.15
C ILE A 124 7.28 -1.88 3.14
N SER A 125 8.06 -0.80 3.07
CA SER A 125 9.51 -0.88 3.29
C SER A 125 9.86 -0.27 4.64
N LEU A 126 10.45 -1.06 5.53
CA LEU A 126 10.94 -0.61 6.84
C LEU A 126 12.40 -0.10 6.78
N LYS A 127 12.99 -0.03 5.57
CA LYS A 127 14.38 0.36 5.34
C LYS A 127 14.53 1.89 5.24
N GLY A 128 15.77 2.36 5.33
CA GLY A 128 16.12 3.77 5.20
C GLY A 128 15.51 4.62 6.32
N ASN A 129 15.03 5.83 5.99
CA ASN A 129 14.26 6.70 6.89
C ASN A 129 12.75 6.41 6.86
N GLY A 130 12.39 5.15 6.57
CA GLY A 130 11.01 4.67 6.59
C GLY A 130 10.40 4.59 8.00
N PRO A 131 9.20 4.01 8.14
CA PRO A 131 8.50 3.20 7.14
C PRO A 131 7.96 3.95 5.92
N TRP A 132 7.97 3.26 4.77
CA TRP A 132 7.39 3.67 3.50
C TRP A 132 6.18 2.80 3.19
N TRP A 133 5.03 3.42 2.96
CA TRP A 133 3.76 2.72 2.77
C TRP A 133 3.23 3.04 1.38
N VAL A 134 2.86 2.01 0.65
CA VAL A 134 2.19 2.11 -0.65
C VAL A 134 0.94 1.25 -0.61
N GLN A 135 -0.19 1.81 -1.00
CA GLN A 135 -1.41 1.06 -1.26
C GLN A 135 -1.85 1.31 -2.70
N GLU A 136 -1.82 0.25 -3.49
CA GLU A 136 -2.37 0.23 -4.84
C GLU A 136 -3.84 -0.24 -4.77
N PHE A 137 -4.66 0.32 -5.64
CA PHE A 137 -6.04 -0.08 -5.85
C PHE A 137 -6.26 -0.30 -7.35
N ALA A 138 -7.07 -1.30 -7.72
CA ALA A 138 -7.43 -1.47 -9.12
C ALA A 138 -8.75 -2.21 -9.34
N THR A 139 -9.26 -2.11 -10.55
CA THR A 139 -10.27 -2.99 -11.13
C THR A 139 -9.71 -3.53 -12.45
N ARG A 140 -9.99 -4.80 -12.73
CA ARG A 140 -9.48 -5.46 -13.93
C ARG A 140 -10.18 -4.93 -15.19
N ASP A 141 -9.46 -4.97 -16.30
CA ASP A 141 -10.06 -4.87 -17.65
C ASP A 141 -10.90 -6.11 -17.98
#